data_AF-A0A2N7HQZ7-F1
#
_entry.id   AF-A0A2N7HQZ7-F1
#
_cell.length_a   1.000
_cell.length_b   1.000
_cell.length_c   1.000
_cell.angle_alpha   90.00
_cell.angle_beta   90.00
_cell.angle_gamma   90.00
#
_symmetry.space_group_name_H-M   'P 1'
#
loop_
_entity.id
_entity.type
_entity.pdbx_description
1 polymer ?
#
loop_
_entity_poly.entity_id
_entity_poly.type
_entity_poly.pdbx_seq_one_letter_code
_entity_poly.pdbx_strand_id
1 'polypeptide(L)'
;MNHVLTQESPIWGGIEIGTIVLNTDSLETVQSMRQQSQAVEDEYIEYLENSIISEGYNGAFPIVLNQNFQTVDGYSRLTASCNIVSRDATKEFRIPFIVGAAADVNGKAFNGATRGVMTNDLKRIFEGFPRKHGFQRGSVGRAVEQAQEATMFLFVREYGSQYNVETKVTQQQINSHIQKNGDLYREAFDAICHLANDIGYAPYDLKFAHWLALFVRHGINKRTVHVARGWPIENAGSHRHDRLAKFEELSAQATKGEL
;
A
#
# COMPACT_ATOMS: atom_id res chain seq x y z
N MET A 1 30.54 22.77 -13.20
CA MET A 1 29.26 22.11 -12.88
C MET A 1 29.31 20.73 -13.50
N ASN A 2 29.64 19.70 -12.73
CA ASN A 2 29.76 18.33 -13.22
C ASN A 2 28.44 17.60 -12.95
N HIS A 3 27.76 17.23 -14.03
CA HIS A 3 26.54 16.45 -14.03
C HIS A 3 26.79 15.05 -13.43
N VAL A 4 26.26 14.78 -12.24
CA VAL A 4 26.15 13.42 -11.66
C VAL A 4 24.88 12.76 -12.21
N LEU A 5 24.74 12.74 -13.54
CA LEU A 5 23.64 12.08 -14.25
C LEU A 5 24.27 11.19 -15.32
N THR A 6 24.71 10.00 -14.94
CA THR A 6 25.11 9.00 -15.94
C THR A 6 23.85 8.37 -16.55
N GLN A 7 23.55 8.88 -17.75
CA GLN A 7 23.13 8.18 -18.98
C GLN A 7 21.75 7.50 -19.03
N GLU A 8 20.93 8.07 -19.94
CA GLU A 8 19.68 7.60 -20.55
C GLU A 8 18.44 7.57 -19.66
N SER A 9 17.96 8.75 -19.27
CA SER A 9 16.56 8.96 -18.90
C SER A 9 15.68 8.88 -20.15
N PRO A 10 14.85 7.84 -20.37
CA PRO A 10 13.95 7.81 -21.51
C PRO A 10 12.87 8.90 -21.36
N ILE A 11 12.74 9.76 -22.37
CA ILE A 11 11.71 10.81 -22.40
C ILE A 11 10.43 10.21 -22.97
N TRP A 12 9.40 10.07 -22.14
CA TRP A 12 8.06 9.63 -22.57
C TRP A 12 7.11 10.84 -22.53
N GLY A 13 6.76 11.39 -23.70
CA GLY A 13 5.78 12.48 -23.79
C GLY A 13 6.15 13.77 -23.04
N GLY A 14 7.45 14.10 -22.93
CA GLY A 14 7.91 15.28 -22.18
C GLY A 14 8.11 15.04 -20.67
N ILE A 15 8.03 13.79 -20.24
CA ILE A 15 8.34 13.33 -18.88
C ILE A 15 9.70 12.62 -18.91
N GLU A 16 10.64 13.11 -18.11
CA GLU A 16 11.94 12.48 -17.88
C GLU A 16 11.87 11.63 -16.61
N ILE A 17 12.30 10.38 -16.68
CA ILE A 17 12.33 9.44 -15.54
C ILE A 17 13.78 9.03 -15.32
N GLY A 18 14.24 9.04 -14.07
CA GLY A 18 15.60 8.66 -13.73
C GLY A 18 15.74 8.11 -12.32
N THR A 19 16.99 7.93 -11.89
CA THR A 19 17.33 7.49 -10.53
C THR A 19 18.42 8.40 -9.95
N ILE A 20 18.18 8.96 -8.78
CA ILE A 20 19.17 9.65 -7.95
C ILE A 20 19.89 8.59 -7.11
N VAL A 21 21.21 8.60 -7.12
CA VAL A 21 22.03 7.85 -6.16
C VAL A 21 22.32 8.78 -4.99
N LEU A 22 21.72 8.51 -3.83
CA LEU A 22 21.93 9.25 -2.60
C LEU A 22 22.93 8.52 -1.70
N ASN A 23 24.07 9.15 -1.46
CA ASN A 23 25.12 8.74 -0.54
C ASN A 23 25.79 10.01 0.02
N THR A 24 26.85 9.85 0.82
CA THR A 24 27.56 10.97 1.45
C THR A 24 28.07 12.00 0.44
N ASP A 25 28.52 11.56 -0.73
CA ASP A 25 29.10 12.43 -1.77
C ASP A 25 28.03 13.25 -2.50
N SER A 26 26.83 12.68 -2.68
CA SER A 26 25.71 13.36 -3.35
C SER A 26 24.77 14.09 -2.38
N LEU A 27 24.96 13.94 -1.07
CA LEU A 27 24.06 14.41 -0.03
C LEU A 27 23.75 15.91 -0.16
N GLU A 28 24.75 16.78 -0.25
CA GLU A 28 24.53 18.23 -0.38
C GLU A 28 23.74 18.59 -1.64
N THR A 29 24.06 17.93 -2.76
CA THR A 29 23.37 18.16 -4.03
C THR A 29 21.91 17.76 -3.94
N VAL A 30 21.61 16.59 -3.37
CA VAL A 30 20.23 16.11 -3.21
C VAL A 30 19.47 16.94 -2.18
N GLN A 31 20.14 17.38 -1.12
CA GLN A 31 19.55 18.29 -0.13
C GLN A 31 19.13 19.63 -0.74
N SER A 32 19.82 20.11 -1.77
CA SER A 32 19.48 21.34 -2.51
C SER A 32 18.24 21.20 -3.41
N MET A 33 17.82 19.97 -3.73
CA MET A 33 16.60 19.68 -4.48
C MET A 33 15.32 19.81 -3.63
N ARG A 34 15.45 19.99 -2.32
CA ARG A 34 14.34 20.12 -1.38
C ARG A 34 13.73 21.52 -1.50
N GLN A 35 12.66 21.67 -2.28
CA GLN A 35 11.84 22.86 -2.21
C GLN A 35 11.03 22.82 -0.90
N GLN A 36 11.03 23.89 -0.13
CA GLN A 36 10.28 23.97 1.11
C GLN A 36 8.77 23.95 0.80
N SER A 37 8.17 22.77 0.67
CA SER A 37 6.72 22.59 0.62
C SER A 37 6.15 22.57 2.04
N GLN A 38 4.89 22.98 2.19
CA GLN A 38 4.04 23.04 3.40
C GLN A 38 4.52 22.24 4.63
N ALA A 39 4.28 22.80 5.82
CA ALA A 39 4.57 22.20 7.13
C ALA A 39 4.37 20.67 7.14
N VAL A 40 5.49 19.94 7.14
CA VAL A 40 5.52 18.49 7.26
C VAL A 40 5.68 18.16 8.74
N GLU A 41 4.87 17.22 9.23
CA GLU A 41 4.95 16.73 10.60
C GLU A 41 6.22 15.87 10.78
N ASP A 42 7.03 16.19 11.80
CA ASP A 42 8.27 15.46 12.09
C ASP A 42 8.03 13.96 12.35
N GLU A 43 6.90 13.62 12.98
CA GLU A 43 6.47 12.23 13.22
C GLU A 43 6.36 11.40 11.93
N TYR A 44 5.97 12.04 10.82
CA TYR A 44 5.87 11.36 9.53
C TYR A 44 7.23 11.09 8.91
N ILE A 45 8.16 12.03 9.04
CA ILE A 45 9.53 11.84 8.57
C ILE A 45 10.17 10.68 9.35
N GLU A 46 9.99 10.62 10.66
CA GLU A 46 10.48 9.52 11.49
C GLU A 46 9.85 8.17 11.08
N TYR A 47 8.54 8.13 10.80
CA TYR A 47 7.89 6.93 10.24
C TYR A 47 8.54 6.47 8.93
N LEU A 48 8.80 7.41 8.00
CA LEU A 48 9.44 7.11 6.72
C LEU A 48 10.89 6.66 6.90
N GLU A 49 11.63 7.25 7.84
CA GLU A 49 12.99 6.82 8.17
C GLU A 49 13.02 5.38 8.66
N ASN A 50 12.15 5.03 9.61
CA ASN A 50 12.04 3.68 10.15
C ASN A 50 11.65 2.66 9.07
N SER A 51 10.72 3.02 8.17
CA SER A 51 10.35 2.18 7.03
C SER A 51 11.53 1.98 6.07
N ILE A 52 12.24 3.03 5.69
CA ILE A 52 13.39 2.93 4.76
C ILE A 52 14.53 2.11 5.38
N ILE A 53 14.81 2.26 6.67
CA ILE A 53 15.86 1.51 7.37
C ILE A 53 15.53 0.01 7.40
N SER A 54 14.28 -0.35 7.69
CA SER A 54 13.86 -1.74 7.88
C SER A 54 13.55 -2.46 6.56
N GLU A 55 12.99 -1.75 5.58
CA GLU A 55 12.41 -2.33 4.37
C GLU A 55 13.14 -1.92 3.08
N GLY A 56 14.01 -0.91 3.15
CA GLY A 56 14.64 -0.28 1.99
C GLY A 56 13.75 0.79 1.35
N TYR A 57 14.32 1.53 0.40
CA TYR A 57 13.56 2.55 -0.32
C TYR A 57 12.52 1.90 -1.24
N ASN A 58 11.26 2.29 -1.10
CA ASN A 58 10.19 1.78 -1.96
C ASN A 58 10.13 2.52 -3.30
N GLY A 59 10.66 1.89 -4.34
CA GLY A 59 10.71 2.44 -5.70
C GLY A 59 9.34 2.62 -6.39
N ALA A 60 8.24 2.10 -5.82
CA ALA A 60 6.89 2.36 -6.34
C ALA A 60 6.45 3.83 -6.17
N PHE A 61 7.21 4.59 -5.38
CA PHE A 61 6.94 5.97 -5.05
C PHE A 61 8.13 6.86 -5.41
N PRO A 62 8.24 7.25 -6.68
CA PRO A 62 9.28 8.15 -7.13
C PRO A 62 9.09 9.54 -6.51
N ILE A 63 10.16 10.32 -6.47
CA ILE A 63 10.08 11.76 -6.16
C ILE A 63 9.70 12.51 -7.43
N VAL A 64 8.84 13.53 -7.31
CA VAL A 64 8.48 14.38 -8.44
C VAL A 64 9.24 15.69 -8.34
N LEU A 65 9.97 16.01 -9.40
CA LEU A 65 10.79 17.20 -9.55
C LEU A 65 10.18 18.12 -10.62
N ASN A 66 10.32 19.43 -10.44
CA ASN A 66 10.06 20.39 -11.52
C ASN A 66 11.27 20.50 -12.45
N GLN A 67 11.14 21.32 -13.51
CA GLN A 67 12.21 21.57 -14.48
C GLN A 67 13.49 22.18 -13.87
N ASN A 68 13.41 22.75 -12.67
CA ASN A 68 14.56 23.28 -11.92
C ASN A 68 15.14 22.25 -10.94
N PHE A 69 14.75 20.97 -11.05
CA PHE A 69 15.14 19.89 -10.13
C PHE A 69 14.76 20.16 -8.66
N GLN A 70 13.69 20.92 -8.46
CA GLN A 70 13.14 21.19 -7.13
C GLN A 70 11.95 20.26 -6.87
N THR A 71 11.88 19.71 -5.67
CA THR A 71 10.86 18.73 -5.26
C THR A 71 9.48 19.37 -5.24
N VAL A 72 8.58 18.87 -6.09
CA VAL A 72 7.15 19.24 -6.12
C VAL A 72 6.33 18.26 -5.29
N ASP A 73 6.77 17.00 -5.23
CA ASP A 73 6.16 15.95 -4.42
C ASP A 73 7.20 14.90 -4.00
N GLY A 74 7.02 14.28 -2.83
CA GLY A 74 7.99 13.34 -2.25
C GLY A 74 9.00 13.99 -1.29
N TYR A 75 8.75 15.23 -0.85
CA TYR A 75 9.63 15.99 0.06
C TYR A 75 9.97 15.22 1.35
N SER A 76 8.97 14.69 2.04
CA SER A 76 9.16 13.98 3.32
C SER A 76 10.05 12.75 3.14
N ARG A 77 9.90 12.06 2.00
CA ARG A 77 10.66 10.86 1.65
C ARG A 77 12.10 11.17 1.26
N LEU A 78 12.30 12.25 0.49
CA LEU A 78 13.64 12.76 0.19
C LEU A 78 14.36 13.16 1.48
N THR A 79 13.66 13.87 2.36
CA THR A 79 14.19 14.32 3.66
C THR A 79 14.55 13.14 4.55
N ALA A 80 13.67 12.15 4.71
CA ALA A 80 13.96 10.93 5.45
C ALA A 80 15.21 10.21 4.92
N SER A 81 15.32 10.08 3.60
CA SER A 81 16.48 9.43 2.97
C SER A 81 17.78 10.21 3.23
N CYS A 82 17.75 11.55 3.10
CA CYS A 82 18.89 12.41 3.41
C CYS A 82 19.28 12.33 4.89
N ASN A 83 18.32 12.32 5.82
CA ASN A 83 18.58 12.21 7.26
C ASN A 83 19.25 10.88 7.61
N ILE A 84 18.83 9.78 7.00
CA ILE A 84 19.47 8.48 7.20
C ILE A 84 20.94 8.52 6.76
N VAL A 85 21.23 8.99 5.55
CA VAL A 85 22.61 9.08 5.04
C VAL A 85 23.45 10.07 5.85
N SER A 86 22.86 11.16 6.33
CA SER A 86 23.55 12.13 7.20
C SER A 86 23.99 11.51 8.53
N ARG A 87 23.24 10.52 9.05
CA ARG A 87 23.55 9.82 10.31
C ARG A 87 24.41 8.57 10.11
N ASP A 88 24.34 7.94 8.94
CA ASP A 88 25.06 6.72 8.62
C ASP A 88 25.63 6.79 7.19
N ALA A 89 26.91 7.14 7.11
CA ALA A 89 27.64 7.29 5.85
C ALA A 89 27.85 5.98 5.07
N THR A 90 27.50 4.82 5.65
CA THR A 90 27.54 3.53 4.95
C THR A 90 26.29 3.27 4.09
N LYS A 91 25.25 4.10 4.25
CA LYS A 91 23.98 3.95 3.53
C LYS A 91 24.05 4.60 2.15
N GLU A 92 23.60 3.85 1.15
CA GLU A 92 23.35 4.32 -0.19
C GLU A 92 21.92 3.98 -0.59
N PHE A 93 21.21 4.93 -1.20
CA PHE A 93 19.86 4.74 -1.72
C PHE A 93 19.78 5.06 -3.22
N ARG A 94 19.04 4.23 -3.94
CA ARG A 94 18.64 4.49 -5.34
C ARG A 94 17.21 5.00 -5.33
N ILE A 95 17.04 6.27 -5.59
CA ILE A 95 15.77 6.98 -5.47
C ILE A 95 15.23 7.28 -6.87
N PRO A 96 14.17 6.61 -7.33
CA PRO A 96 13.55 6.94 -8.61
C PRO A 96 12.94 8.34 -8.57
N PHE A 97 13.04 9.07 -9.67
CA PHE A 97 12.43 10.38 -9.82
C PHE A 97 11.73 10.54 -11.17
N ILE A 98 10.80 11.48 -11.21
CA ILE A 98 10.10 11.93 -12.40
C ILE A 98 10.25 13.45 -12.49
N VAL A 99 10.72 13.96 -13.63
CA VAL A 99 10.70 15.39 -13.99
C VAL A 99 9.65 15.57 -15.08
N GLY A 100 8.73 16.51 -14.94
CA GLY A 100 7.74 16.79 -15.98
C GLY A 100 7.65 18.26 -16.36
N ALA A 101 7.18 18.51 -17.58
CA ALA A 101 7.04 19.85 -18.16
C ALA A 101 5.80 20.59 -17.63
N ALA A 102 6.00 21.36 -16.56
CA ALA A 102 5.36 22.62 -16.13
C ALA A 102 3.82 22.85 -16.17
N ALA A 103 2.97 22.08 -16.86
CA ALA A 103 1.51 22.34 -16.92
C ALA A 103 0.66 21.21 -16.31
N ASP A 104 1.04 19.94 -16.48
CA ASP A 104 0.26 18.78 -16.01
C ASP A 104 0.79 18.17 -14.70
N VAL A 105 1.97 18.61 -14.23
CA VAL A 105 2.53 18.25 -12.92
C VAL A 105 2.09 19.25 -11.85
N ASN A 106 0.81 19.61 -11.85
CA ASN A 106 0.22 20.20 -10.65
C ASN A 106 0.25 19.09 -9.59
N GLY A 107 1.17 19.20 -8.62
CA GLY A 107 1.49 18.21 -7.59
C GLY A 107 0.30 17.56 -6.88
N LYS A 108 -0.92 18.10 -7.01
CA LYS A 108 -2.18 17.44 -6.63
C LYS A 108 -2.37 16.03 -7.21
N ALA A 109 -1.95 15.77 -8.45
CA ALA A 109 -2.11 14.44 -9.06
C ALA A 109 -1.16 13.39 -8.46
N PHE A 110 -0.02 13.83 -7.91
CA PHE A 110 1.03 12.95 -7.38
C PHE A 110 1.12 12.93 -5.84
N ASN A 111 0.68 13.99 -5.15
CA ASN A 111 0.70 14.17 -3.68
C ASN A 111 0.12 12.99 -2.90
N GLY A 112 -0.81 12.23 -3.50
CA GLY A 112 -1.38 11.03 -2.89
C GLY A 112 -0.45 9.81 -2.95
N ALA A 113 0.36 9.70 -3.99
CA ALA A 113 1.26 8.59 -4.23
C ALA A 113 2.52 8.70 -3.37
N THR A 114 3.29 9.79 -3.45
CA THR A 114 4.70 9.73 -2.99
C THR A 114 4.91 9.94 -1.49
N ARG A 115 3.93 10.51 -0.78
CA ARG A 115 4.03 10.71 0.68
C ARG A 115 4.18 9.37 1.42
N GLY A 116 3.57 8.31 0.90
CA GLY A 116 3.54 7.00 1.55
C GLY A 116 2.33 6.88 2.49
N VAL A 117 1.78 5.68 2.61
CA VAL A 117 0.46 5.49 3.23
C VAL A 117 0.61 5.08 4.68
N MET A 118 0.18 5.94 5.60
CA MET A 118 0.10 5.58 7.01
C MET A 118 -1.12 4.68 7.28
N THR A 119 -1.06 3.91 8.36
CA THR A 119 -2.21 3.14 8.86
C THR A 119 -3.42 4.04 9.14
N ASN A 120 -3.21 5.28 9.59
CA ASN A 120 -4.29 6.24 9.82
C ASN A 120 -4.98 6.71 8.53
N ASP A 121 -4.26 6.76 7.40
CA ASP A 121 -4.88 7.06 6.10
C ASP A 121 -5.86 5.95 5.69
N LEU A 122 -5.55 4.69 6.04
CA LEU A 122 -6.40 3.54 5.74
C LEU A 122 -7.72 3.55 6.51
N LYS A 123 -7.75 4.12 7.73
CA LYS A 123 -8.97 4.20 8.55
C LYS A 123 -10.12 4.88 7.81
N ARG A 124 -9.81 5.93 7.03
CA ARG A 124 -10.77 6.72 6.24
C ARG A 124 -11.53 5.87 5.22
N ILE A 125 -10.91 4.82 4.69
CA ILE A 125 -11.53 3.89 3.72
C ILE A 125 -12.69 3.14 4.39
N PHE A 126 -12.51 2.75 5.65
CA PHE A 126 -13.47 1.95 6.39
C PHE A 126 -14.38 2.78 7.30
N GLU A 127 -14.26 4.11 7.27
CA GLU A 127 -15.10 5.06 8.00
C GLU A 127 -16.42 5.39 7.28
N GLY A 128 -17.40 5.97 7.98
CA GLY A 128 -18.55 6.60 7.34
C GLY A 128 -19.68 5.74 6.75
N PHE A 129 -19.75 4.42 6.97
CA PHE A 129 -20.94 3.64 6.55
C PHE A 129 -22.20 3.99 7.35
N PRO A 130 -23.40 3.94 6.74
CA PRO A 130 -24.67 4.24 7.41
C PRO A 130 -24.92 3.30 8.60
N ARG A 131 -25.28 3.85 9.76
CA ARG A 131 -25.71 3.05 10.91
C ARG A 131 -27.14 2.55 10.66
N LYS A 132 -27.28 1.30 10.25
CA LYS A 132 -28.58 0.61 10.16
C LYS A 132 -28.89 -0.06 11.51
N HIS A 133 -30.14 0.01 11.96
CA HIS A 133 -30.56 -0.59 13.23
C HIS A 133 -30.38 -2.12 13.16
N GLY A 134 -29.76 -2.71 14.19
CA GLY A 134 -29.51 -4.16 14.27
C GLY A 134 -28.33 -4.67 13.43
N PHE A 135 -27.64 -3.80 12.69
CA PHE A 135 -26.47 -4.17 11.88
C PHE A 135 -25.15 -3.89 12.63
N GLN A 136 -24.34 -4.93 12.84
CA GLN A 136 -23.04 -4.81 13.49
C GLN A 136 -21.94 -4.66 12.44
N ARG A 137 -21.10 -3.62 12.59
CA ARG A 137 -20.06 -3.26 11.59
C ARG A 137 -18.62 -3.56 12.06
N GLY A 138 -18.41 -3.98 13.30
CA GLY A 138 -17.07 -4.13 13.89
C GLY A 138 -16.32 -2.79 14.01
N SER A 139 -15.02 -2.85 14.30
CA SER A 139 -14.18 -1.66 14.50
C SER A 139 -13.34 -1.32 13.26
N VAL A 140 -13.12 -0.02 13.01
CA VAL A 140 -12.27 0.47 11.91
C VAL A 140 -10.84 -0.05 12.04
N GLY A 141 -10.29 -0.09 13.26
CA GLY A 141 -8.96 -0.64 13.50
C GLY A 141 -8.84 -2.10 13.08
N ARG A 142 -9.88 -2.91 13.36
CA ARG A 142 -9.93 -4.31 12.94
C ARG A 142 -10.06 -4.46 11.43
N ALA A 143 -10.86 -3.62 10.78
CA ALA A 143 -10.97 -3.61 9.32
C ALA A 143 -9.61 -3.33 8.66
N VAL A 144 -8.84 -2.38 9.19
CA VAL A 144 -7.48 -2.08 8.70
C VAL A 144 -6.53 -3.26 8.92
N GLU A 145 -6.50 -3.86 10.12
CA GLU A 145 -5.69 -5.05 10.42
C GLU A 145 -5.98 -6.19 9.43
N GLN A 146 -7.27 -6.49 9.21
CA GLN A 146 -7.71 -7.55 8.30
C GLN A 146 -7.48 -7.20 6.83
N ALA A 147 -7.51 -5.92 6.44
CA ALA A 147 -7.14 -5.46 5.10
C ALA A 147 -5.65 -5.62 4.82
N GLN A 148 -4.79 -5.33 5.80
CA GLN A 148 -3.34 -5.55 5.68
C GLN A 148 -3.04 -7.05 5.48
N GLU A 149 -3.65 -7.90 6.30
CA GLU A 149 -3.51 -9.35 6.17
C GLU A 149 -4.07 -9.88 4.83
N ALA A 150 -5.26 -9.42 4.42
CA ALA A 150 -5.86 -9.79 3.13
C ALA A 150 -4.94 -9.42 1.96
N THR A 151 -4.28 -8.26 2.03
CA THR A 151 -3.33 -7.81 1.01
C THR A 151 -2.12 -8.72 0.92
N MET A 152 -1.63 -9.25 2.05
CA MET A 152 -0.57 -10.25 2.03
C MET A 152 -1.01 -11.51 1.27
N PHE A 153 -2.24 -11.97 1.48
CA PHE A 153 -2.79 -13.11 0.73
C PHE A 153 -2.90 -12.82 -0.77
N LEU A 154 -3.26 -11.59 -1.14
CA LEU A 154 -3.34 -11.18 -2.55
C LEU A 154 -1.98 -11.14 -3.24
N PHE A 155 -0.90 -10.86 -2.51
CA PHE A 155 0.46 -10.85 -3.03
C PHE A 155 1.10 -12.23 -3.14
N VAL A 156 0.51 -13.27 -2.53
CA VAL A 156 0.89 -14.64 -2.82
C VAL A 156 0.50 -14.93 -4.27
N ARG A 157 1.52 -15.11 -5.12
CA ARG A 157 1.36 -15.41 -6.54
C ARG A 157 1.39 -16.91 -6.74
N GLU A 158 0.45 -17.40 -7.53
CA GLU A 158 0.47 -18.76 -8.06
C GLU A 158 1.53 -18.81 -9.16
N TYR A 159 2.54 -19.69 -9.00
CA TYR A 159 3.59 -19.90 -9.99
C TYR A 159 3.48 -21.32 -10.56
N GLY A 160 2.88 -21.42 -11.75
CA GLY A 160 2.56 -22.71 -12.36
C GLY A 160 1.54 -23.52 -11.54
N SER A 161 1.55 -24.84 -11.67
CA SER A 161 0.54 -25.73 -11.07
C SER A 161 0.86 -26.23 -9.66
N GLN A 162 1.99 -25.82 -9.05
CA GLN A 162 2.50 -26.53 -7.87
C GLN A 162 3.08 -25.66 -6.73
N TYR A 163 3.28 -24.34 -6.88
CA TYR A 163 3.87 -23.55 -5.80
C TYR A 163 3.29 -22.13 -5.67
N ASN A 164 2.88 -21.79 -4.45
CA ASN A 164 2.58 -20.43 -4.03
C ASN A 164 3.86 -19.78 -3.52
N VAL A 165 4.25 -18.65 -4.11
CA VAL A 165 5.46 -17.93 -3.73
C VAL A 165 5.08 -16.66 -2.96
N GLU A 166 5.45 -16.61 -1.68
CA GLU A 166 5.38 -15.39 -0.87
C GLU A 166 6.63 -14.55 -1.17
N THR A 167 6.48 -13.49 -1.96
CA THR A 167 7.55 -12.49 -2.14
C THR A 167 7.64 -11.61 -0.90
N LYS A 168 8.84 -11.16 -0.52
CA LYS A 168 8.99 -10.16 0.56
C LYS A 168 8.22 -8.88 0.16
N VAL A 169 7.14 -8.58 0.89
CA VAL A 169 6.34 -7.37 0.70
C VAL A 169 6.57 -6.44 1.88
N THR A 170 6.77 -5.16 1.61
CA THR A 170 6.96 -4.14 2.63
C THR A 170 5.60 -3.66 3.18
N GLN A 171 5.55 -3.19 4.43
CA GLN A 171 4.32 -2.64 5.01
C GLN A 171 3.81 -1.46 4.19
N GLN A 172 4.74 -0.69 3.62
CA GLN A 172 4.40 0.40 2.73
C GLN A 172 3.69 -0.11 1.47
N GLN A 173 4.19 -1.16 0.81
CA GLN A 173 3.54 -1.77 -0.36
C GLN A 173 2.13 -2.28 -0.03
N ILE A 174 1.95 -2.89 1.15
CA ILE A 174 0.64 -3.34 1.64
C ILE A 174 -0.32 -2.16 1.76
N ASN A 175 0.05 -1.12 2.51
CA ASN A 175 -0.82 0.03 2.74
C ASN A 175 -1.16 0.75 1.43
N SER A 176 -0.20 0.81 0.50
CA SER A 176 -0.36 1.41 -0.82
C SER A 176 -1.36 0.68 -1.70
N HIS A 177 -1.32 -0.66 -1.67
CA HIS A 177 -2.27 -1.48 -2.39
C HIS A 177 -3.70 -1.23 -1.87
N ILE A 178 -3.88 -1.16 -0.56
CA ILE A 178 -5.19 -0.88 0.05
C ILE A 178 -5.68 0.51 -0.35
N GLN A 179 -4.84 1.54 -0.25
CA GLN A 179 -5.24 2.91 -0.59
C GLN A 179 -5.63 3.04 -2.07
N LYS A 180 -4.82 2.47 -2.97
CA LYS A 180 -5.09 2.52 -4.42
C LYS A 180 -6.40 1.82 -4.79
N ASN A 181 -6.76 0.77 -4.05
CA ASN A 181 -7.98 -0.01 -4.27
C ASN A 181 -9.06 0.29 -3.22
N GLY A 182 -9.04 1.49 -2.62
CA GLY A 182 -9.86 1.81 -1.45
C GLY A 182 -11.35 1.50 -1.62
N ASP A 183 -11.92 1.81 -2.78
CA ASP A 183 -13.33 1.53 -3.08
C ASP A 183 -13.64 0.03 -3.06
N LEU A 184 -12.76 -0.80 -3.65
CA LEU A 184 -12.91 -2.27 -3.63
C LEU A 184 -12.85 -2.83 -2.20
N TYR A 185 -11.89 -2.36 -1.39
CA TYR A 185 -11.78 -2.79 0.00
C TYR A 185 -12.99 -2.34 0.82
N ARG A 186 -13.50 -1.13 0.55
CA ARG A 186 -14.69 -0.59 1.21
C ARG A 186 -15.93 -1.43 0.89
N GLU A 187 -16.20 -1.69 -0.39
CA GLU A 187 -17.32 -2.52 -0.83
C GLU A 187 -17.21 -3.95 -0.29
N ALA A 188 -16.03 -4.55 -0.35
CA ALA A 188 -15.79 -5.89 0.16
C ALA A 188 -16.00 -5.98 1.67
N PHE A 189 -15.59 -4.96 2.42
CA PHE A 189 -15.84 -4.89 3.86
C PHE A 189 -17.34 -4.79 4.19
N ASP A 190 -18.10 -3.99 3.43
CA ASP A 190 -19.56 -3.91 3.59
C ASP A 190 -20.24 -5.27 3.36
N ALA A 191 -19.83 -5.97 2.31
CA ALA A 191 -20.31 -7.32 2.00
C ALA A 191 -19.97 -8.32 3.11
N ILE A 192 -18.79 -8.22 3.72
CA ILE A 192 -18.41 -9.04 4.88
C ILE A 192 -19.30 -8.73 6.08
N CYS A 193 -19.56 -7.46 6.38
CA CYS A 193 -20.45 -7.10 7.47
C CYS A 193 -21.85 -7.67 7.22
N HIS A 194 -22.39 -7.53 6.01
CA HIS A 194 -23.65 -8.16 5.62
C HIS A 194 -23.64 -9.68 5.78
N LEU A 195 -22.61 -10.34 5.25
CA LEU A 195 -22.48 -11.79 5.36
C LEU A 195 -22.41 -12.25 6.83
N ALA A 196 -21.58 -11.60 7.66
CA ALA A 196 -21.41 -11.95 9.07
C ALA A 196 -22.73 -11.81 9.84
N ASN A 197 -23.46 -10.70 9.64
CA ASN A 197 -24.77 -10.51 10.29
C ASN A 197 -25.79 -11.56 9.82
N ASP A 198 -25.79 -11.90 8.53
CA ASP A 198 -26.68 -12.93 7.97
C ASP A 198 -26.44 -14.32 8.58
N ILE A 199 -25.20 -14.64 8.93
CA ILE A 199 -24.84 -15.91 9.59
C ILE A 199 -24.83 -15.83 11.12
N GLY A 200 -25.28 -14.71 11.71
CA GLY A 200 -25.42 -14.54 13.16
C GLY A 200 -24.13 -14.19 13.91
N TYR A 201 -23.10 -13.71 13.21
CA TYR A 201 -21.82 -13.29 13.80
C TYR A 201 -21.65 -11.77 13.80
N ALA A 202 -21.02 -11.25 14.85
CA ALA A 202 -20.48 -9.90 14.83
C ALA A 202 -19.20 -9.88 13.97
N PRO A 203 -18.99 -8.90 13.06
CA PRO A 203 -17.74 -8.81 12.32
C PRO A 203 -16.48 -8.67 13.19
N TYR A 204 -16.62 -8.16 14.42
CA TYR A 204 -15.50 -8.05 15.37
C TYR A 204 -15.03 -9.41 15.90
N ASP A 205 -15.94 -10.39 15.98
CA ASP A 205 -15.64 -11.73 16.51
C ASP A 205 -14.98 -12.64 15.48
N LEU A 206 -14.86 -12.17 14.24
CA LEU A 206 -14.30 -12.91 13.12
C LEU A 206 -12.89 -12.43 12.73
N LYS A 207 -12.11 -13.39 12.22
CA LYS A 207 -11.00 -13.12 11.31
C LYS A 207 -11.54 -13.29 9.89
N PHE A 208 -11.56 -12.22 9.12
CA PHE A 208 -12.21 -12.15 7.81
C PHE A 208 -11.26 -11.74 6.68
N ALA A 209 -9.95 -11.71 6.93
CA ALA A 209 -8.94 -11.39 5.91
C ALA A 209 -9.05 -12.29 4.66
N HIS A 210 -9.38 -13.57 4.82
CA HIS A 210 -9.57 -14.51 3.71
C HIS A 210 -10.80 -14.18 2.86
N TRP A 211 -11.91 -13.79 3.49
CA TRP A 211 -13.10 -13.30 2.78
C TRP A 211 -12.84 -11.97 2.08
N LEU A 212 -12.13 -11.06 2.74
CA LEU A 212 -11.78 -9.77 2.16
C LEU A 212 -10.87 -9.94 0.94
N ALA A 213 -9.86 -10.79 1.03
CA ALA A 213 -9.01 -11.14 -0.11
C ALA A 213 -9.81 -11.80 -1.24
N LEU A 214 -10.76 -12.69 -0.91
CA LEU A 214 -11.64 -13.33 -1.90
C LEU A 214 -12.46 -12.28 -2.68
N PHE A 215 -13.14 -11.38 -1.98
CA PHE A 215 -13.98 -10.36 -2.59
C PHE A 215 -13.17 -9.31 -3.37
N VAL A 216 -11.99 -8.93 -2.89
CA VAL A 216 -11.11 -8.02 -3.62
C VAL A 216 -10.56 -8.68 -4.90
N ARG A 217 -10.25 -9.99 -4.87
CA ARG A 217 -9.70 -10.72 -6.03
C ARG A 217 -10.76 -11.05 -7.09
N HIS A 218 -11.94 -11.50 -6.67
CA HIS A 218 -12.96 -12.08 -7.57
C HIS A 218 -14.25 -11.25 -7.67
N GLY A 219 -14.32 -10.13 -6.95
CA GLY A 219 -15.52 -9.32 -6.84
C GLY A 219 -16.58 -9.92 -5.92
N ILE A 220 -17.59 -9.10 -5.61
CA ILE A 220 -18.74 -9.48 -4.79
C ILE A 220 -19.84 -9.98 -5.72
N ASN A 221 -20.14 -11.27 -5.67
CA ASN A 221 -21.21 -11.87 -6.47
C ASN A 221 -21.82 -13.07 -5.72
N LYS A 222 -22.91 -13.63 -6.27
CA LYS A 222 -23.62 -14.76 -5.63
C LYS A 222 -22.69 -15.94 -5.32
N ARG A 223 -21.71 -16.23 -6.18
CA ARG A 223 -20.77 -17.32 -5.97
C ARG A 223 -19.79 -17.01 -4.85
N THR A 224 -19.12 -15.85 -4.91
CA THR A 224 -18.12 -15.51 -3.88
C THR A 224 -18.76 -15.39 -2.50
N VAL A 225 -19.99 -14.87 -2.41
CA VAL A 225 -20.77 -14.83 -1.17
C VAL A 225 -21.14 -16.24 -0.68
N HIS A 226 -21.59 -17.13 -1.57
CA HIS A 226 -21.93 -18.50 -1.23
C HIS A 226 -20.71 -19.26 -0.66
N VAL A 227 -19.58 -19.20 -1.36
CA VAL A 227 -18.33 -19.83 -0.95
C VAL A 227 -17.85 -19.26 0.39
N ALA A 228 -17.89 -17.94 0.57
CA ALA A 228 -17.50 -17.31 1.84
C ALA A 228 -18.38 -17.76 3.02
N ARG A 229 -19.70 -17.90 2.82
CA ARG A 229 -20.68 -18.23 3.87
C ARG A 229 -20.35 -19.52 4.63
N GLY A 230 -19.74 -20.50 3.98
CA GLY A 230 -19.41 -21.79 4.59
C GLY A 230 -18.24 -21.76 5.57
N TRP A 231 -17.51 -20.65 5.67
CA TRP A 231 -16.19 -20.63 6.33
C TRP A 231 -15.95 -19.43 7.25
N PRO A 232 -16.80 -19.21 8.26
CA PRO A 232 -16.50 -18.26 9.32
C PRO A 232 -15.29 -18.76 10.13
N ILE A 233 -14.36 -17.86 10.42
CA ILE A 233 -13.22 -18.13 11.29
C ILE A 233 -13.31 -17.17 12.47
N GLU A 234 -13.52 -17.70 13.66
CA GLU A 234 -13.56 -16.92 14.88
C GLU A 234 -12.18 -16.36 15.24
N ASN A 235 -12.16 -15.29 16.03
CA ASN A 235 -10.94 -14.59 16.40
C ASN A 235 -9.98 -15.44 17.25
N ALA A 236 -10.50 -16.45 17.96
CA ALA A 236 -9.68 -17.35 18.78
C ALA A 236 -9.04 -18.46 17.94
N GLY A 237 -7.74 -18.69 18.14
CA GLY A 237 -7.09 -19.95 17.78
C GLY A 237 -6.74 -20.20 16.31
N SER A 238 -6.96 -19.24 15.39
CA SER A 238 -6.53 -19.38 13.99
C SER A 238 -5.21 -18.66 13.69
N HIS A 239 -4.29 -19.31 13.00
CA HIS A 239 -3.05 -18.69 12.55
C HIS A 239 -3.20 -18.09 11.13
N ARG A 240 -2.27 -17.21 10.76
CA ARG A 240 -2.26 -16.59 9.42
C ARG A 240 -2.17 -17.63 8.30
N HIS A 241 -1.40 -18.70 8.50
CA HIS A 241 -1.22 -19.76 7.50
C HIS A 241 -2.53 -20.52 7.23
N ASP A 242 -3.33 -20.80 8.27
CA ASP A 242 -4.65 -21.43 8.12
C ASP A 242 -5.59 -20.56 7.27
N ARG A 243 -5.57 -19.24 7.53
CA ARG A 243 -6.39 -18.28 6.79
C ARG A 243 -5.94 -18.11 5.35
N LEU A 244 -4.64 -18.16 5.09
CA LEU A 244 -4.10 -18.15 3.72
C LEU A 244 -4.53 -19.41 2.96
N ALA A 245 -4.31 -20.59 3.53
CA ALA A 245 -4.76 -21.85 2.94
C ALA A 245 -6.26 -21.82 2.67
N LYS A 246 -7.03 -21.20 3.57
CA LYS A 246 -8.46 -21.03 3.37
C LYS A 246 -8.80 -20.11 2.24
N PHE A 247 -8.16 -18.96 2.14
CA PHE A 247 -8.31 -18.05 1.01
C PHE A 247 -8.04 -18.76 -0.32
N GLU A 248 -6.99 -19.58 -0.41
CA GLU A 248 -6.64 -20.34 -1.61
C GLU A 248 -7.74 -21.34 -1.99
N GLU A 249 -8.28 -22.08 -1.01
CA GLU A 249 -9.41 -23.00 -1.20
C GLU A 249 -10.66 -22.27 -1.72
N LEU A 250 -11.04 -21.15 -1.09
CA LEU A 250 -12.19 -20.34 -1.51
C LEU A 250 -11.97 -19.75 -2.91
N SER A 251 -10.75 -19.29 -3.21
CA SER A 251 -10.37 -18.74 -4.51
C SER A 251 -10.46 -19.81 -5.61
N ALA A 252 -10.04 -21.04 -5.32
CA ALA A 252 -10.17 -22.17 -6.24
C ALA A 252 -11.64 -22.52 -6.49
N GLN A 253 -12.47 -22.58 -5.45
CA GLN A 253 -13.92 -22.81 -5.56
C GLN A 253 -14.62 -21.70 -6.37
N ALA A 254 -14.25 -20.45 -6.13
CA ALA A 254 -14.79 -19.30 -6.88
C ALA A 254 -14.49 -19.40 -8.39
N THR A 255 -13.31 -19.93 -8.75
CA THR A 255 -12.85 -20.06 -10.13
C THR A 255 -13.41 -21.29 -10.84
N LYS A 256 -13.52 -22.43 -10.14
CA LYS A 256 -13.79 -23.76 -10.74
C LYS A 256 -15.19 -24.00 -11.29
N GLY A 257 -16.17 -23.14 -11.02
CA GLY A 257 -17.49 -23.35 -11.58
C GLY A 257 -18.48 -24.07 -10.67
N GLU A 258 -17.99 -24.76 -9.64
CA GLU A 258 -18.77 -25.71 -8.83
C GLU A 258 -19.76 -24.98 -7.91
N LEU A 259 -21.06 -25.27 -8.12
CA LEU A 259 -22.20 -24.96 -7.26
C LEU A 259 -22.89 -26.28 -6.91
#